data_AF-A0A9D9LVF8-F1
#
_entry.id   AF-A0A9D9LVF8-F1
#
_cell.length_a   1.000
_cell.length_b   1.000
_cell.length_c   1.000
_cell.angle_alpha   90.00
_cell.angle_beta   90.00
_cell.angle_gamma   90.00
#
_symmetry.space_group_name_H-M   'P 1'
#
loop_
_entity.id
_entity.type
_entity.pdbx_description
1 polymer ?
#
loop_
_entity_poly.entity_id
_entity_poly.type
_entity_poly.pdbx_seq_one_letter_code
_entity_poly.pdbx_strand_id
1 'polypeptide(L)'
;MVTLFDTIEKISKNNNSPVIGIGKVISTNPLKIKYNGITLEKEELWINDYLWTNHSRTAKGQIKSGTQPAGHHTHTHSIDNPYTDTIYTTDTDLKPGYYVAIMPMQNSTDGTNQQYIVLCHIMRLDKKYK
;
A
#
# COMPACT_ATOMS: atom_id res chain seq x y z
N MET A 1 -43.57 7.36 15.60
CA MET A 1 -42.58 8.02 16.47
C MET A 1 -41.22 7.61 15.93
N VAL A 2 -40.42 8.54 15.40
CA VAL A 2 -39.06 8.24 14.94
C VAL A 2 -38.15 8.31 16.16
N THR A 3 -37.39 7.25 16.44
CA THR A 3 -36.49 7.24 17.60
C THR A 3 -35.19 8.00 17.28
N LEU A 4 -34.49 8.44 18.32
CA LEU A 4 -33.15 9.03 18.16
C LEU A 4 -32.20 8.03 17.45
N PHE A 5 -32.39 6.74 17.72
CA PHE A 5 -31.64 5.65 17.10
C PHE A 5 -31.89 5.58 15.59
N ASP A 6 -33.16 5.60 15.16
CA ASP A 6 -33.53 5.62 13.74
C ASP A 6 -32.97 6.86 13.02
N THR A 7 -32.88 7.97 13.75
CA THR A 7 -32.38 9.25 13.20
C THR A 7 -30.87 9.21 13.02
N ILE A 8 -30.14 8.68 13.99
CA ILE A 8 -28.68 8.48 13.92
C ILE A 8 -28.34 7.46 12.83
N GLU A 9 -29.11 6.37 12.73
CA GLU A 9 -28.91 5.34 11.71
C GLU A 9 -29.17 5.89 10.30
N LYS A 10 -30.25 6.66 10.11
CA LYS A 10 -30.51 7.33 8.83
C LYS A 10 -29.43 8.34 8.47
N ILE A 11 -28.99 9.16 9.44
CA ILE A 11 -27.92 10.13 9.21
C ILE A 11 -26.62 9.41 8.88
N SER A 12 -26.30 8.30 9.55
CA SER A 12 -25.12 7.46 9.26
C SER A 12 -25.18 6.86 7.85
N LYS A 13 -26.32 6.28 7.46
CA LYS A 13 -26.54 5.71 6.12
C LYS A 13 -26.54 6.77 5.01
N ASN A 14 -26.90 8.01 5.34
CA ASN A 14 -27.04 9.12 4.38
C ASN A 14 -25.85 10.10 4.38
N ASN A 15 -24.92 10.01 5.35
CA ASN A 15 -23.69 10.78 5.38
C ASN A 15 -22.58 10.00 4.67
N ASN A 16 -22.28 10.48 3.46
CA ASN A 16 -21.04 10.44 2.70
C ASN A 16 -20.11 9.22 2.85
N SER A 17 -19.60 8.75 1.70
CA SER A 17 -18.42 7.87 1.70
C SER A 17 -17.35 8.43 2.64
N PRO A 18 -16.79 7.62 3.54
CA PRO A 18 -15.76 8.06 4.46
C PRO A 18 -14.64 8.76 3.68
N VAL A 19 -14.35 10.00 4.06
CA VAL A 19 -13.35 10.82 3.38
C VAL A 19 -11.96 10.30 3.75
N ILE A 20 -11.07 10.24 2.77
CA ILE A 20 -9.67 9.89 3.01
C ILE A 20 -9.06 10.90 3.98
N GLY A 21 -8.47 10.40 5.06
CA GLY A 21 -7.68 11.18 6.00
C GLY A 21 -6.21 10.78 5.97
N ILE A 22 -5.43 11.45 6.82
CA ILE A 22 -3.98 11.26 6.91
C ILE A 22 -3.63 10.60 8.24
N GLY A 23 -3.03 9.42 8.18
CA GLY A 23 -2.43 8.76 9.33
C GLY A 23 -0.92 8.97 9.40
N LYS A 24 -0.34 8.73 10.58
CA LYS A 24 1.11 8.71 10.80
C LYS A 24 1.54 7.39 11.41
N VAL A 25 2.48 6.69 10.77
CA VAL A 25 3.05 5.45 11.26
C VAL A 25 3.85 5.72 12.55
N ILE A 26 3.51 5.01 13.63
CA ILE A 26 4.20 5.08 14.92
C ILE A 26 5.23 3.95 15.01
N SER A 27 4.80 2.74 14.66
CA SER A 27 5.61 1.52 14.71
C SER A 27 5.23 0.64 13.53
N THR A 28 6.21 -0.09 13.00
CA THR A 28 6.04 -0.99 11.86
C THR A 28 5.81 -2.43 12.30
N ASN A 29 6.38 -2.83 13.45
CA ASN A 29 6.24 -4.18 13.99
C ASN A 29 6.15 -4.16 15.54
N PRO A 30 4.97 -4.40 16.14
CA PRO A 30 3.66 -4.49 15.49
C PRO A 30 3.27 -3.15 14.85
N LEU A 31 2.49 -3.20 13.77
CA LEU A 31 2.05 -2.01 13.03
C LEU A 31 1.11 -1.18 13.91
N LYS A 32 1.45 0.09 14.12
CA LYS A 32 0.62 1.06 14.83
C LYS A 32 0.56 2.37 14.06
N ILE A 33 -0.64 2.90 13.86
CA ILE A 33 -0.85 4.13 13.09
C ILE A 33 -1.70 5.12 13.89
N LYS A 34 -1.20 6.36 14.02
CA LYS A 34 -1.96 7.45 14.63
C LYS A 34 -2.89 8.06 13.59
N TYR A 35 -4.18 8.13 13.90
CA TYR A 35 -5.20 8.73 13.05
C TYR A 35 -6.21 9.48 13.91
N ASN A 36 -6.55 10.73 13.59
CA ASN A 36 -7.54 11.53 14.33
C ASN A 36 -7.43 11.50 15.87
N GLY A 37 -6.21 11.42 16.41
CA GLY A 37 -5.95 11.37 17.85
C GLY A 37 -6.00 9.97 18.49
N ILE A 38 -6.53 8.97 17.79
CA ILE A 38 -6.51 7.56 18.22
C ILE A 38 -5.28 6.82 17.66
N THR A 39 -4.90 5.72 18.32
CA THR A 39 -3.87 4.81 17.84
C THR A 39 -4.55 3.55 17.36
N LEU A 40 -4.41 3.26 16.07
CA LEU A 40 -4.93 2.06 15.44
C LEU A 40 -3.91 0.93 15.57
N GLU A 41 -4.39 -0.24 15.98
CA GLU A 41 -3.60 -1.47 16.08
C GLU A 41 -3.84 -2.37 14.86
N LYS A 42 -3.06 -3.46 14.76
CA LYS A 42 -3.04 -4.34 13.58
C LYS A 42 -4.43 -4.91 13.26
N GLU A 43 -5.20 -5.22 14.28
CA GLU A 43 -6.52 -5.87 14.20
C GLU A 43 -7.60 -4.94 13.61
N GLU A 44 -7.36 -3.63 13.62
CA GLU A 44 -8.27 -2.60 13.13
C GLU A 44 -7.93 -2.16 11.69
N LEU A 45 -6.80 -2.62 11.16
CA LEU A 45 -6.19 -2.13 9.93
C LEU A 45 -6.25 -3.17 8.80
N TRP A 46 -6.77 -2.73 7.66
CA TRP A 46 -6.54 -3.36 6.37
C TRP A 46 -5.43 -2.61 5.65
N ILE A 47 -4.52 -3.34 5.00
CA ILE A 47 -3.42 -2.74 4.26
C ILE A 47 -3.26 -3.44 2.92
N ASN A 48 -2.90 -2.66 1.91
CA ASN A 48 -2.50 -3.20 0.63
C ASN A 48 -1.25 -4.09 0.80
N ASP A 49 -1.27 -5.31 0.25
CA ASP A 49 -0.14 -6.26 0.25
C ASP A 49 1.17 -5.59 -0.21
N TYR A 50 1.08 -4.73 -1.23
CA TYR A 50 2.23 -3.97 -1.76
C TYR A 50 2.96 -3.10 -0.73
N LEU A 51 2.29 -2.66 0.35
CA LEU A 51 2.88 -1.85 1.42
C LEU A 51 3.43 -2.71 2.56
N TRP A 52 3.05 -3.99 2.60
CA TRP A 52 3.50 -4.95 3.60
C TRP A 52 4.84 -5.58 3.18
N THR A 53 5.60 -6.05 4.16
CA THR A 53 6.93 -6.63 3.95
C THR A 53 6.87 -7.88 3.06
N ASN A 54 7.89 -8.10 2.22
CA ASN A 54 8.05 -9.25 1.31
C ASN A 54 7.13 -9.29 0.08
N HIS A 55 6.55 -8.16 -0.34
CA HIS A 55 5.84 -8.10 -1.60
C HIS A 55 6.78 -8.45 -2.78
N SER A 56 6.36 -9.41 -3.61
CA SER A 56 7.11 -9.89 -4.77
C SER A 56 6.60 -9.27 -6.07
N ARG A 57 7.51 -8.72 -6.89
CA ARG A 57 7.20 -8.28 -8.26
C ARG A 57 7.79 -9.28 -9.25
N THR A 58 7.00 -9.69 -10.23
CA THR A 58 7.48 -10.53 -11.34
C THR A 58 7.75 -9.66 -12.57
N ALA A 59 9.00 -9.62 -13.02
CA ALA A 59 9.39 -8.99 -14.27
C ALA A 59 9.58 -10.07 -15.35
N LYS A 60 9.06 -9.80 -16.54
CA LYS A 60 9.35 -10.60 -17.74
C LYS A 60 10.08 -9.72 -18.73
N GLY A 61 11.14 -10.24 -19.32
CA GLY A 61 11.90 -9.52 -20.32
C GLY A 61 12.67 -10.44 -21.24
N GLN A 62 13.35 -9.83 -22.20
CA GLN A 62 14.23 -10.51 -23.12
C GLN A 62 15.61 -9.86 -23.05
N ILE A 63 16.61 -10.63 -22.65
CA ILE A 63 18.00 -10.18 -22.72
C ILE A 63 18.46 -10.44 -24.15
N LYS A 64 18.82 -9.37 -24.87
CA LYS A 64 19.50 -9.44 -26.16
C LYS A 64 20.99 -9.35 -25.91
N SER A 65 21.72 -10.41 -26.20
CA SER A 65 23.19 -10.44 -26.11
C SER A 65 23.81 -10.53 -27.50
N GLY A 66 24.88 -9.78 -27.75
CA GLY A 66 25.69 -9.85 -28.96
C GLY A 66 27.17 -9.79 -28.60
N THR A 67 27.98 -10.67 -29.16
CA THR A 67 29.42 -10.75 -28.88
C THR A 67 30.16 -9.54 -29.48
N GLN A 68 31.06 -8.92 -28.71
CA GLN A 68 31.88 -7.78 -29.12
C GLN A 68 32.76 -8.11 -30.35
N PRO A 69 32.97 -7.18 -31.30
CA PRO A 69 33.76 -7.48 -32.49
C PRO A 69 35.25 -7.63 -32.13
N ALA A 70 35.78 -8.85 -32.24
CA ALA A 70 37.19 -9.08 -32.50
C ALA A 70 37.34 -9.39 -34.00
N GLY A 71 38.33 -8.78 -34.65
CA GLY A 71 38.44 -8.67 -36.10
C GLY A 71 38.23 -9.97 -36.90
N HIS A 72 37.62 -9.78 -38.07
CA HIS A 72 37.42 -10.73 -39.16
C HIS A 72 36.48 -11.92 -38.87
N HIS A 73 35.25 -11.77 -39.41
CA HIS A 73 34.10 -12.71 -39.41
C HIS A 73 33.24 -12.74 -38.13
N THR A 74 32.35 -11.76 -38.02
CA THR A 74 31.29 -11.70 -37.00
C THR A 74 30.07 -12.51 -37.45
N HIS A 75 29.75 -13.60 -36.74
CA HIS A 75 28.43 -14.21 -36.77
C HIS A 75 27.69 -13.79 -35.48
N THR A 76 26.78 -12.84 -35.61
CA THR A 76 25.88 -12.50 -34.50
C THR A 76 24.73 -13.50 -34.51
N HIS A 77 24.65 -14.35 -33.50
CA HIS A 77 23.46 -15.14 -33.26
C HIS A 77 22.48 -14.30 -32.44
N SER A 78 21.25 -14.14 -32.92
CA SER A 78 20.16 -13.68 -32.08
C SER A 78 19.94 -14.73 -31.00
N ILE A 79 20.40 -14.45 -29.79
CA ILE A 79 20.07 -15.26 -28.62
C ILE A 79 18.87 -14.59 -27.96
N ASP A 80 17.69 -15.18 -28.15
CA ASP A 80 16.49 -14.82 -27.42
C ASP A 80 16.56 -15.50 -26.05
N ASN A 81 16.96 -14.77 -25.01
CA ASN A 81 16.93 -15.25 -23.64
C ASN A 81 15.73 -14.66 -22.90
N PRO A 82 14.52 -15.26 -23.03
CA PRO A 82 13.38 -14.86 -22.23
C PRO A 82 13.69 -15.19 -20.77
N TYR A 83 13.50 -14.21 -19.90
CA TYR A 83 13.65 -14.41 -18.47
C TYR A 83 12.36 -14.05 -17.75
N THR A 84 12.14 -14.77 -16.65
CA THR A 84 11.18 -14.41 -15.62
C THR A 84 11.99 -14.20 -14.35
N ASP A 85 11.97 -13.00 -13.81
CA ASP A 85 12.64 -12.64 -12.58
C ASP A 85 11.61 -12.28 -11.52
N THR A 86 11.88 -12.66 -10.27
CA THR A 86 11.02 -12.37 -9.14
C THR A 86 11.83 -11.61 -8.11
N ILE A 87 11.48 -10.33 -7.92
CA ILE A 87 12.16 -9.43 -6.98
C ILE A 87 11.30 -9.33 -5.73
N TYR A 88 11.88 -9.64 -4.57
CA TYR A 88 11.24 -9.46 -3.27
C TYR A 88 11.65 -8.12 -2.66
N THR A 89 10.67 -7.38 -2.13
CA THR A 89 10.97 -6.17 -1.36
C THR A 89 11.35 -6.58 0.06
N THR A 90 12.61 -6.35 0.46
CA THR A 90 13.11 -6.73 1.79
C THR A 90 12.69 -5.77 2.90
N ASP A 91 12.35 -4.53 2.54
CA ASP A 91 11.88 -3.49 3.45
C ASP A 91 10.39 -3.22 3.23
N THR A 92 9.66 -2.95 4.30
CA THR A 92 8.32 -2.34 4.20
C THR A 92 8.44 -0.86 3.91
N ASP A 93 7.56 -0.36 3.03
CA ASP A 93 7.40 1.06 2.76
C ASP A 93 6.76 1.83 3.92
N LEU A 94 6.43 1.17 5.04
CA LEU A 94 5.90 1.80 6.25
C LEU A 94 6.96 1.94 7.33
N LYS A 95 7.65 3.08 7.35
CA LYS A 95 8.65 3.41 8.39
C LYS A 95 8.05 4.34 9.46
N PRO A 96 8.50 4.26 10.73
CA PRO A 96 8.06 5.19 11.76
C PRO A 96 8.24 6.65 11.31
N GLY A 97 7.19 7.45 11.48
CA GLY A 97 7.16 8.85 11.04
C GLY A 97 6.59 9.09 9.65
N TYR A 98 6.41 8.05 8.83
CA TYR A 98 5.80 8.18 7.51
C TYR A 98 4.30 8.48 7.59
N TYR A 99 3.79 9.15 6.57
CA TYR A 99 2.37 9.46 6.44
C TYR A 99 1.70 8.48 5.48
N VAL A 100 0.44 8.14 5.78
CA VAL A 100 -0.36 7.24 4.97
C VAL A 100 -1.76 7.81 4.74
N ALA A 101 -2.35 7.49 3.60
CA ALA A 101 -3.76 7.74 3.34
C ALA A 101 -4.61 6.66 4.02
N ILE A 102 -5.57 7.08 4.85
CA ILE A 102 -6.46 6.19 5.60
C ILE A 102 -7.90 6.46 5.25
N MET A 103 -8.66 5.41 4.98
CA MET A 103 -10.11 5.47 4.81
C MET A 103 -10.79 4.65 5.90
N PRO A 104 -11.62 5.28 6.76
CA PRO A 104 -12.52 4.54 7.63
C PRO A 104 -13.44 3.63 6.81
N MET A 105 -13.73 2.42 7.28
CA MET A 105 -14.72 1.53 6.68
C MET A 105 -15.54 0.86 7.78
N GLN A 106 -16.82 0.61 7.52
CA GLN A 106 -17.56 -0.38 8.30
C GLN A 106 -17.19 -1.76 7.77
N ASN A 107 -16.88 -2.69 8.67
CA ASN A 107 -16.74 -4.09 8.28
C ASN A 107 -18.08 -4.59 7.71
N SER A 108 -18.08 -5.00 6.44
CA SER A 108 -19.27 -5.49 5.74
C SER A 108 -19.75 -6.87 6.20
N THR A 109 -18.95 -7.57 7.01
CA THR A 109 -19.25 -8.93 7.49
C THR A 109 -20.10 -8.89 8.75
N ASP A 110 -19.79 -7.97 9.68
CA ASP A 110 -20.49 -7.85 10.98
C ASP A 110 -21.23 -6.53 11.17
N GLY A 111 -21.04 -5.54 10.28
CA GLY A 111 -21.75 -4.25 10.26
C GLY A 111 -21.53 -3.33 11.48
N THR A 112 -20.78 -3.77 12.48
CA THR A 112 -20.74 -3.17 13.83
C THR A 112 -19.36 -2.64 14.20
N ASN A 113 -18.29 -3.23 13.69
CA ASN A 113 -16.92 -2.81 13.99
C ASN A 113 -16.38 -1.83 12.95
N GLN A 114 -15.96 -0.67 13.43
CA GLN A 114 -15.23 0.32 12.63
C GLN A 114 -13.82 -0.21 12.36
N GLN A 115 -13.44 -0.28 11.09
CA GLN A 115 -12.09 -0.63 10.64
C GLN A 115 -11.54 0.47 9.74
N TYR A 116 -10.28 0.33 9.34
CA TYR A 116 -9.58 1.35 8.56
C TYR A 116 -8.73 0.71 7.48
N ILE A 117 -8.82 1.23 6.25
CA ILE A 117 -7.97 0.81 5.14
C ILE A 117 -6.81 1.80 4.98
N VAL A 118 -5.59 1.29 4.98
CA VAL A 118 -4.38 2.00 4.59
C VAL A 118 -4.19 1.84 3.09
N LEU A 119 -4.40 2.93 2.34
CA LEU A 119 -4.44 2.92 0.88
C LEU A 119 -3.04 2.99 0.27
N CYS A 120 -2.23 3.93 0.74
CA CYS A 120 -0.88 4.17 0.24
C CYS A 120 -0.04 4.98 1.23
N HIS A 121 1.28 4.89 1.07
CA HIS A 121 2.20 5.89 1.60
C HIS A 121 2.02 7.21 0.85
N ILE A 122 2.00 8.32 1.59
CA ILE A 122 1.88 9.67 1.02
C ILE A 122 2.97 10.58 1.57
N MET A 123 3.37 11.53 0.73
CA MET A 123 4.39 12.50 1.04
C MET A 123 3.94 13.89 0.60
N ARG A 124 4.23 14.89 1.43
CA ARG A 124 4.01 16.31 1.11
C ARG A 124 5.24 16.86 0.38
N LEU A 125 5.05 17.37 -0.83
CA LEU A 125 6.14 17.88 -1.70
C LEU A 125 6.88 19.09 -1.12
N ASP A 126 6.23 19.87 -0.26
CA ASP A 126 6.81 21.05 0.38
C ASP A 126 7.72 20.72 1.57
N LYS A 127 7.71 19.46 2.05
CA LYS A 127 8.68 18.99 3.04
C LYS A 127 9.93 18.48 2.33
N LYS A 128 10.98 19.30 2.29
CA LYS A 128 12.34 18.80 2.02
C LYS A 128 12.73 17.86 3.16
N TYR A 129 13.00 16.59 2.85
CA TYR A 129 13.59 15.67 3.81
C TYR A 129 15.06 16.09 4.03
N LYS A 130 15.47 16.16 5.30
CA LYS A 130 16.89 16.19 5.69
C LYS A 130 17.41 14.77 5.76
#